data_AF-A0A358DKQ2-F1
#
_entry.id   AF-A0A358DKQ2-F1
#
_cell.length_a   1.000
_cell.length_b   1.000
_cell.length_c   1.000
_cell.angle_alpha   90.00
_cell.angle_beta   90.00
_cell.angle_gamma   90.00
#
_symmetry.space_group_name_H-M   'P 1'
#
loop_
_entity.id
_entity.type
_entity.pdbx_description
1 polymer ?
#
loop_
_entity_poly.entity_id
_entity_poly.type
_entity_poly.pdbx_seq_one_letter_code
_entity_poly.pdbx_strand_id
1 'polypeptide(L)' 'CQELRSGAADAVLTGGMSRPDALYTQVGFSQLTALSRQGRCAPFDQSADGLLVGEGAAFFVLKRHSDALRDGDEIHG' A
#
# COMPACT_ATOMS: atom_id res chain seq x y z
N CYS A 1 4.10 -14.71 1.70
CA CYS A 1 3.76 -15.60 2.83
C CYS A 1 4.59 -16.91 2.87
N GLN A 2 5.84 -16.89 2.41
CA GLN A 2 6.67 -18.11 2.37
C GLN A 2 7.02 -18.60 3.78
N GLU A 3 7.47 -17.70 4.66
CA GLU A 3 7.84 -18.04 6.05
C GLU A 3 6.70 -18.66 6.86
N LEU A 4 5.47 -18.15 6.68
CA LEU A 4 4.28 -18.74 7.29
C LEU A 4 3.99 -20.14 6.72
N ARG A 5 4.16 -20.34 5.41
CA ARG A 5 3.87 -21.63 4.75
C ARG A 5 4.93 -22.69 5.03
N SER A 6 6.20 -22.29 5.20
CA SER A 6 7.29 -23.19 5.55
C SER A 6 7.33 -23.52 7.05
N GLY A 7 6.60 -22.77 7.89
CA GLY A 7 6.65 -22.90 9.34
C GLY A 7 7.86 -22.22 9.98
N ALA A 8 8.62 -21.43 9.21
CA ALA A 8 9.76 -20.66 9.74
C ALA A 8 9.30 -19.48 10.62
N ALA A 9 8.05 -19.03 10.46
CA ALA A 9 7.41 -18.06 11.35
C ALA A 9 5.95 -18.45 11.60
N ASP A 10 5.42 -18.12 12.78
CA ASP A 10 4.01 -18.35 13.13
C ASP A 10 3.13 -17.12 12.90
N ALA A 11 3.74 -15.94 12.95
CA ALA A 11 3.13 -14.67 12.61
C ALA A 11 4.15 -13.79 11.87
N VAL A 12 3.66 -12.92 10.99
CA VAL A 12 4.49 -11.96 10.25
C VAL A 12 3.82 -10.59 10.28
N LEU A 13 4.57 -9.57 10.69
CA LEU A 13 4.18 -8.17 10.47
C LEU A 13 4.61 -7.78 9.05
N THR A 14 3.66 -7.30 8.25
CA THR A 14 3.92 -6.85 6.88
C THR A 14 3.25 -5.51 6.62
N GLY A 15 3.72 -4.77 5.64
CA GLY A 15 3.18 -3.45 5.34
C GLY A 15 4.21 -2.55 4.70
N GLY A 16 3.91 -1.26 4.69
CA GLY A 16 4.79 -0.24 4.15
C GLY A 16 4.32 1.17 4.49
N MET A 17 5.21 2.13 4.26
CA MET A 17 4.89 3.54 4.35
C MET A 17 5.46 4.29 3.15
N SER A 18 4.79 5.37 2.79
CA SER A 18 5.22 6.34 1.81
C SER A 18 5.09 7.75 2.39
N ARG A 19 6.21 8.46 2.43
CA ARG A 19 6.29 9.87 2.84
C ARG A 19 7.30 10.60 1.94
N PRO A 20 6.96 10.84 0.67
CA PRO A 20 7.86 11.51 -0.25
C PRO A 20 8.20 12.92 0.21
N ASP A 21 9.43 13.36 -0.02
CA ASP A 21 9.75 14.79 0.05
C ASP A 21 8.93 15.51 -1.02
N ALA A 22 8.08 16.44 -0.57
CA ALA A 22 7.11 17.07 -1.44
C ALA A 22 7.77 17.79 -2.63
N LEU A 23 8.92 18.45 -2.45
CA LEU A 23 9.54 19.22 -3.53
C LEU A 23 10.22 18.32 -4.55
N TYR A 24 11.03 17.37 -4.10
CA TYR A 24 11.75 16.47 -5.00
C TYR A 24 10.79 15.62 -5.84
N THR A 25 9.76 15.07 -5.19
CA THR A 25 8.77 14.24 -5.85
C THR A 25 7.90 15.06 -6.79
N GLN A 26 7.40 16.23 -6.39
CA GLN A 26 6.59 17.07 -7.28
C GLN A 26 7.35 17.52 -8.53
N VAL A 27 8.62 17.95 -8.39
CA VAL A 27 9.44 18.32 -9.55
C VAL A 27 9.69 17.13 -10.46
N GLY A 28 10.07 15.97 -9.91
CA GLY A 28 10.31 14.77 -10.69
C GLY A 28 9.08 14.32 -11.48
N PHE A 29 7.92 14.24 -10.83
CA PHE A 29 6.68 13.85 -11.49
C PHE A 29 6.12 14.92 -12.45
N SER A 30 6.40 16.21 -12.20
CA SER A 30 6.08 17.29 -13.14
C SER A 30 6.86 17.14 -14.45
N GLN A 31 8.16 16.84 -14.38
CA GLN A 31 8.99 16.64 -15.57
C GLN A 31 8.57 15.42 -16.40
N LEU A 32 8.01 14.40 -15.74
CA LEU A 32 7.42 13.25 -16.42
C LEU A 32 6.02 13.53 -17.00
N THR A 33 5.48 14.74 -16.81
CA THR A 33 4.08 15.09 -17.16
C THR A 33 3.07 14.10 -16.55
N ALA A 34 3.38 13.58 -15.36
CA ALA A 34 2.59 12.54 -14.72
C ALA A 34 1.51 13.08 -13.77
N LEU A 35 1.62 14.35 -13.35
CA LEU A 35 0.71 14.96 -12.39
C LEU A 35 -0.57 15.47 -13.06
N SER A 36 -1.72 15.19 -12.44
CA SER A 36 -3.02 15.71 -12.87
C SER A 36 -3.05 17.23 -12.72
N ARG A 37 -3.53 17.95 -13.74
CA ARG A 37 -3.70 19.42 -13.69
C ARG A 37 -5.00 19.81 -12.99
N GLN A 38 -5.98 18.90 -12.98
CA GLN A 38 -7.27 19.07 -12.30
C GLN A 38 -7.18 18.90 -10.78
N GLY A 39 -6.02 18.53 -10.24
CA GLY A 39 -5.83 18.30 -8.81
C GLY A 39 -6.62 17.11 -8.26
N ARG A 40 -6.89 16.07 -9.06
CA ARG A 40 -7.59 14.84 -8.60
C ARG A 40 -7.13 13.60 -9.35
N CYS A 41 -7.11 12.46 -8.66
CA CYS A 41 -7.02 11.16 -9.32
C CYS A 41 -8.41 10.77 -9.87
N ALA A 42 -8.50 10.42 -11.15
CA ALA A 42 -9.74 9.99 -11.80
C ALA A 42 -9.55 8.61 -12.48
N PRO A 43 -9.42 7.52 -11.71
CA PRO A 43 -9.16 6.20 -12.28
C PRO A 43 -10.29 5.76 -13.22
N PHE A 44 -9.91 5.34 -14.43
CA PHE A 44 -10.81 4.87 -15.50
C PHE A 44 -11.76 5.92 -16.10
N ASP A 45 -11.63 7.19 -15.71
CA ASP A 45 -12.39 8.29 -16.30
C ASP A 45 -11.79 8.69 -17.66
N GLN A 46 -12.63 9.01 -18.64
CA GLN A 46 -12.20 9.46 -19.96
C GLN A 46 -11.40 10.78 -19.89
N SER A 47 -11.66 11.62 -18.89
CA SER A 47 -11.00 12.89 -18.67
C SER A 47 -9.78 12.80 -17.73
N ALA A 48 -9.31 11.59 -17.40
CA ALA A 48 -8.15 11.39 -16.54
C ALA A 48 -6.89 12.02 -17.16
N ASP A 49 -6.20 12.88 -16.42
CA ASP A 49 -5.08 13.67 -16.92
C ASP A 49 -3.79 13.52 -16.09
N GLY A 50 -3.76 12.60 -15.13
CA GLY A 50 -2.58 12.27 -14.34
C GLY A 50 -2.90 11.75 -12.95
N LEU A 51 -1.86 11.61 -12.13
CA LEU A 51 -1.96 11.17 -10.74
C LEU A 51 -1.78 12.32 -9.76
N LEU A 52 -2.08 12.05 -8.50
CA LEU A 52 -1.62 12.83 -7.35
C LEU A 52 -0.68 12.00 -6.50
N VAL A 53 0.31 12.67 -5.92
CA VAL A 53 1.22 12.06 -4.95
C VAL A 53 0.52 12.02 -3.61
N GLY A 54 0.32 10.81 -3.08
CA GLY A 54 -0.25 10.58 -1.75
C GLY A 54 0.80 10.19 -0.73
N GLU A 55 0.47 10.40 0.54
CA GLU A 55 1.23 9.91 1.70
C GLU A 55 0.39 8.87 2.44
N GLY A 56 1.05 7.94 3.13
CA GLY A 56 0.34 6.97 3.95
C GLY A 56 1.23 5.89 4.54
N ALA A 57 0.68 5.15 5.49
CA ALA A 57 1.30 3.95 6.05
C ALA A 57 0.21 2.92 6.34
N ALA A 58 0.50 1.65 6.10
CA ALA A 58 -0.41 0.55 6.41
C ALA A 58 0.40 -0.69 6.78
N PHE A 59 -0.08 -1.40 7.79
CA PHE A 59 0.52 -2.63 8.27
C PHE A 59 -0.55 -3.64 8.63
N PHE A 60 -0.19 -4.91 8.48
CA PHE A 60 -1.04 -6.07 8.73
C PHE A 60 -0.23 -7.12 9.48
N VAL A 61 -0.91 -7.85 10.36
CA VAL A 61 -0.38 -9.07 10.96
C VAL A 61 -0.96 -10.25 10.19
N LEU A 62 -0.08 -11.09 9.66
CA LEU A 62 -0.47 -12.30 8.95
C LEU A 62 -0.12 -13.53 9.79
N LYS A 63 -1.06 -14.46 9.88
CA LYS A 63 -0.89 -15.80 10.45
C LYS A 63 -1.41 -16.84 9.47
N ARG A 64 -1.08 -18.11 9.69
CA ARG A 64 -1.79 -19.20 9.01
C ARG A 64 -3.23 -19.23 9.53
N HIS A 65 -4.19 -19.44 8.62
CA HIS A 65 -5.61 -19.42 8.96
C HIS A 65 -5.97 -20.40 10.09
N SER A 66 -5.39 -21.59 10.10
CA SER A 66 -5.59 -22.58 11.17
C SER A 66 -5.10 -22.10 12.53
N ASP A 67 -3.97 -21.37 12.58
CA ASP A 67 -3.44 -20.83 13.83
C ASP A 67 -4.26 -19.64 14.31
N ALA A 68 -4.71 -18.77 13.39
CA ALA A 68 -5.62 -17.68 13.73
C ALA A 68 -6.93 -18.20 14.34
N LEU A 69 -7.52 -19.25 13.76
CA LEU A 69 -8.71 -19.90 14.31
C LEU A 69 -8.45 -20.56 15.67
N ARG A 70 -7.33 -21.29 15.82
CA ARG A 70 -6.96 -21.93 17.09
C ARG A 70 -6.82 -20.90 18.20
N ASP A 71 -6.21 -19.76 17.88
CA ASP A 71 -5.90 -18.72 18.85
C ASP A 71 -7.08 -17.75 19.07
N GLY A 72 -8.16 -17.89 18.29
CA GLY A 72 -9.37 -17.09 18.41
C GLY A 72 -9.22 -15.65 17.91
N ASP A 73 -8.30 -15.42 16.96
CA ASP A 73 -8.04 -14.10 16.41
C ASP A 73 -9.20 -13.58 15.54
N GLU A 74 -9.38 -12.27 15.50
CA GLU A 74 -10.28 -11.62 14.53
C GLU A 74 -9.65 -11.63 13.14
N ILE A 75 -10.38 -12.14 12.15
CA ILE A 75 -9.91 -12.30 10.77
C ILE A 75 -10.61 -11.27 9.88
N HIS A 76 -9.84 -10.37 9.28
CA HIS A 76 -10.36 -9.29 8.43
C HIS A 76 -10.44 -9.65 6.94
N GLY A 77 -9.83 -10.75 6.49
CA GLY A 77 -9.81 -11.21 5.09
C GLY A 77 -8.83 -12.34 4.84
#